data_AF-A0A026VT72-F1
#
_entry.id   AF-A0A026VT72-F1
#
_cell.length_a   1.000
_cell.length_b   1.000
_cell.length_c   1.000
_cell.angle_alpha   90.00
_cell.angle_beta   90.00
_cell.angle_gamma   90.00
#
_symmetry.space_group_name_H-M   'P 1'
#
loop_
_entity.id
_entity.type
_entity.pdbx_description
1 polymer ?
#
loop_
_entity_poly.entity_id
_entity_poly.type
_entity_poly.pdbx_seq_one_letter_code
_entity_poly.pdbx_strand_id
1 'polypeptide(L)' 'MYVSLVFLFAECDSVYEDTDCHDGCVLASPGYPGLYPPNIRCRYLITSGPRISIAINFTAVLLPYK' A
#
# COMPACT_ATOMS: atom_id res chain seq x y z
N MET A 1 28.70 9.22 3.80
CA MET A 1 28.18 8.08 4.59
C MET A 1 26.82 8.50 5.12
N TYR A 2 25.64 7.98 4.74
CA TYR A 2 25.25 6.82 3.94
C TYR A 2 24.12 7.27 2.97
N VAL A 3 24.39 7.09 1.68
CA VAL A 3 23.47 6.83 0.56
C VAL A 3 22.36 7.84 0.26
N SER A 4 22.60 8.63 -0.80
CA SER A 4 21.57 9.07 -1.73
C SER A 4 20.84 7.85 -2.32
N LEU A 5 19.75 7.41 -1.69
CA LEU A 5 18.84 6.39 -2.24
C LEU A 5 17.62 7.13 -2.74
N VAL A 6 17.68 7.60 -3.98
CA VAL A 6 16.46 7.82 -4.75
C VAL A 6 15.77 6.46 -4.79
N PHE A 7 14.66 6.27 -4.08
CA PHE A 7 13.90 5.02 -4.23
C PHE A 7 13.26 5.05 -5.61
N LEU A 8 13.93 4.45 -6.59
CA LEU A 8 13.43 4.07 -7.91
C LEU A 8 12.28 3.02 -7.84
N PHE A 9 11.57 2.93 -6.71
CA PHE A 9 10.45 2.01 -6.46
C PHE A 9 9.10 2.74 -6.31
N ALA A 10 9.03 4.06 -6.52
CA ALA A 10 7.83 4.86 -6.34
C ALA A 10 6.82 4.73 -7.50
N GLU A 11 6.62 3.53 -8.03
CA GLU A 11 5.58 3.28 -9.05
C GLU A 11 4.18 3.16 -8.41
N CYS A 12 4.13 2.88 -7.09
CA CYS A 12 2.90 2.73 -6.32
C CYS A 12 3.11 2.66 -4.79
N ASP A 13 4.23 3.17 -4.29
CA ASP A 13 4.44 3.27 -2.85
C ASP A 13 3.47 4.30 -2.24
N SER A 14 2.81 3.96 -1.14
CA SER A 14 1.87 4.86 -0.46
C SER A 14 1.97 4.71 1.05
N VAL A 15 1.80 5.83 1.76
CA VAL A 15 1.83 5.90 3.22
C VAL A 15 0.43 6.27 3.71
N TYR A 16 -0.08 5.53 4.68
CA TYR A 16 -1.37 5.76 5.32
C TYR A 16 -1.15 6.02 6.82
N GLU A 17 -1.61 7.17 7.28
CA GLU A 17 -1.61 7.52 8.70
C GLU A 17 -3.01 7.36 9.28
N ASP A 18 -3.10 6.96 10.55
CA ASP A 18 -4.40 6.80 11.22
C ASP A 18 -5.24 8.08 11.22
N THR A 19 -4.58 9.24 11.24
CA THR A 19 -5.22 10.56 11.18
C THR A 19 -5.82 10.89 9.82
N ASP A 20 -5.30 10.32 8.73
CA ASP A 20 -5.82 10.51 7.37
C ASP A 20 -7.03 9.60 7.11
N CYS A 21 -7.10 8.47 7.81
CA CYS A 21 -8.12 7.44 7.66
C CYS A 21 -9.21 7.53 8.74
N HIS A 22 -9.95 8.63 8.80
CA HIS A 22 -10.95 8.89 9.86
C HIS A 22 -12.07 7.82 9.94
N ASP A 23 -12.60 7.41 8.79
CA ASP A 23 -13.65 6.38 8.66
C ASP A 23 -13.14 5.11 7.94
N GLY A 24 -11.82 4.94 7.89
CA GLY A 24 -11.14 3.92 7.11
C GLY A 24 -10.67 4.40 5.73
N CYS A 25 -9.69 3.69 5.19
CA CYS A 25 -9.08 3.97 3.89
C CYS A 25 -9.23 2.80 2.94
N VAL A 26 -9.38 3.10 1.66
CA VAL A 26 -9.43 2.08 0.60
C VAL A 26 -8.03 1.88 0.05
N LEU A 27 -7.50 0.68 0.25
CA LEU A 27 -6.25 0.23 -0.33
C LEU A 27 -6.55 -0.51 -1.63
N ALA A 28 -6.08 0.02 -2.75
CA ALA A 28 -6.26 -0.59 -4.07
C ALA A 28 -4.91 -0.72 -4.77
N SER A 29 -4.71 -1.85 -5.45
CA SER A 29 -3.56 -2.02 -6.31
C SER A 29 -3.69 -1.14 -7.56
N PRO A 30 -2.57 -0.64 -8.13
CA PRO A 30 -2.58 0.06 -9.40
C PRO A 30 -3.34 -0.71 -10.47
N GLY A 31 -4.30 -0.04 -11.11
CA GLY A 31 -5.10 -0.63 -12.17
C GLY A 31 -6.34 -1.39 -11.70
N TYR A 32 -6.59 -1.59 -10.40
CA TYR A 32 -7.85 -2.18 -9.92
C TYR A 32 -9.08 -1.34 -10.33
N PRO A 33 -10.20 -1.94 -10.79
CA PRO A 33 -10.48 -3.38 -10.93
C PRO A 33 -9.99 -4.03 -12.24
N GLY A 34 -9.27 -3.29 -13.08
CA GLY A 34 -8.61 -3.78 -14.28
C GLY A 34 -7.30 -4.54 -14.00
N LEU A 35 -6.41 -4.56 -15.00
CA LEU A 35 -5.16 -5.32 -14.94
C LEU A 35 -4.08 -4.59 -14.14
N TYR A 36 -3.50 -5.30 -13.19
CA TYR A 36 -2.31 -4.86 -12.46
C TYR A 36 -1.08 -4.90 -13.39
N PRO A 37 -0.25 -3.84 -13.44
CA PRO A 37 0.94 -3.82 -14.30
C PRO A 37 1.95 -4.92 -13.95
N PRO A 38 2.58 -5.57 -14.93
CA PRO A 38 3.58 -6.60 -14.66
C PRO A 38 4.87 -5.98 -14.10
N ASN A 39 5.57 -6.74 -13.26
CA ASN A 39 6.88 -6.41 -12.70
C ASN A 39 6.95 -5.21 -11.74
N ILE A 40 5.81 -4.70 -11.25
CA ILE A 40 5.81 -3.61 -10.27
C ILE A 40 5.80 -4.15 -8.83
N ARG A 41 6.49 -3.45 -7.93
CA ARG A 41 6.53 -3.77 -6.49
C ARG A 41 5.98 -2.59 -5.70
N CYS A 42 4.74 -2.70 -5.23
CA CYS A 42 4.11 -1.69 -4.39
C CYS A 42 4.37 -1.94 -2.91
N ARG A 43 4.65 -0.88 -2.16
CA ARG A 43 4.68 -0.92 -0.69
C ARG A 43 3.63 0.04 -0.11
N TYR A 44 2.72 -0.52 0.68
CA TYR A 44 1.77 0.23 1.47
C TYR A 44 2.27 0.26 2.92
N LEU A 45 2.69 1.44 3.38
CA LEU A 45 3.13 1.64 4.76
C LEU A 45 1.95 2.19 5.57
N ILE A 46 1.47 1.42 6.54
CA ILE A 46 0.39 1.84 7.43
C ILE A 46 1.00 2.15 8.79
N THR A 47 0.90 3.41 9.21
CA THR A 47 1.43 3.91 10.48
C THR A 47 0.30 4.37 11.38
N SER A 48 0.37 3.98 12.65
CA SER A 48 -0.63 4.37 13.65
C SER A 48 0.03 4.75 14.97
N GLY A 49 -0.64 5.63 15.72
CA GLY A 49 -0.25 5.99 17.08
C GLY A 49 -0.25 4.81 18.08
N PRO A 50 0.32 5.01 19.28
CA PRO A 50 0.33 4.01 20.33
C PRO A 50 -1.10 3.72 20.82
N ARG A 51 -1.43 2.43 20.99
CA ARG A 51 -2.77 1.92 21.37
C ARG A 51 -3.84 1.99 20.27
N ILE A 52 -3.44 2.06 19.00
CA ILE A 52 -4.36 1.89 17.87
C ILE A 52 -4.16 0.48 17.29
N SER A 53 -5.27 -0.20 16.98
CA SER A 53 -5.28 -1.49 16.29
C SER A 53 -5.69 -1.28 14.85
N ILE A 54 -4.84 -1.70 13.91
CA ILE A 54 -5.12 -1.62 12.48
C ILE A 54 -5.89 -2.88 12.06
N ALA A 55 -7.07 -2.70 11.46
CA ALA A 55 -7.84 -3.78 10.87
C ALA A 55 -7.83 -3.65 9.33
N ILE A 56 -7.45 -4.73 8.64
CA ILE A 56 -7.41 -4.78 7.18
C ILE A 56 -8.48 -5.74 6.70
N ASN A 57 -9.38 -5.26 5.83
CA ASN A 57 -10.42 -6.07 5.22
C ASN A 57 -10.18 -6.17 3.71
N PHE A 58 -9.96 -7.39 3.21
CA PHE A 58 -9.75 -7.64 1.79
C PHE A 58 -11.10 -7.88 1.10
N THR A 59 -11.49 -6.95 0.23
CA THR A 59 -12.75 -7.04 -0.53
C THR A 59 -12.58 -7.84 -1.83
N ALA A 60 -11.41 -7.80 -2.45
CA ALA A 60 -11.09 -8.54 -3.66
C ALA A 60 -9.61 -8.96 -3.67
N VAL A 61 -9.34 -10.24 -3.97
CA VAL A 61 -7.98 -10.78 -4.10
C VAL A 61 -7.91 -11.62 -5.36
N LEU A 62 -7.20 -11.14 -6.37
CA LEU A 62 -6.95 -11.84 -7.64
C LEU A 62 -5.44 -11.94 -7.83
N LEU A 63 -4.86 -13.05 -7.36
CA LEU A 63 -3.42 -13.31 -7.47
C LEU A 63 -3.21 -14.48 -8.44
N PRO A 64 -2.26 -14.38 -9.39
CA PRO A 64 -1.89 -15.52 -10.21
C PRO A 64 -1.30 -16.61 -9.32
N TYR A 65 -1.80 -17.85 -9.48
CA TYR A 65 -1.24 -19.03 -8.85
C TYR A 65 0.16 -19.30 -9.45
N LYS A 66 1.14 -19.60 -8.60
CA LYS A 66 2.51 -19.93 -9.04
C LYS A 66 2.58 -21.32 -9.65
#